data_AF-A0A348TP95-F1
#
_entry.id   AF-A0A348TP95-F1
#
_cell.length_a   1.000
_cell.length_b   1.000
_cell.length_c   1.000
_cell.angle_alpha   90.00
_cell.angle_beta   90.00
_cell.angle_gamma   90.00
#
_symmetry.space_group_name_H-M   'P 1'
#
loop_
_entity.id
_entity.type
_entity.pdbx_description
1 polymer ?
#
loop_
_entity_poly.entity_id
_entity_poly.type
_entity_poly.pdbx_seq_one_letter_code
_entity_poly.pdbx_strand_id
1 'polypeptide(L)'
;ANTATTTGLLLATEGASLDLAADGTDQAGAIAITKGITTVITDTSKTGVVLPVISKLKVFTIYNKGTLALNIYPAVDDYINGYAQDAPYVLAVGAKVTLYTKAISAPDSENYGWNIL
;
A
#
# COMPACT_ATOMS: atom_id res chain seq x y z
N ALA A 1 6.99 -4.44 -38.22
CA ALA A 1 6.89 -3.15 -37.53
C ALA A 1 6.28 -3.42 -36.18
N ASN A 2 7.08 -3.41 -35.10
CA ASN A 2 6.55 -3.44 -33.75
C ASN A 2 7.09 -2.21 -33.05
N THR A 3 6.33 -1.14 -33.20
CA THR A 3 6.56 0.20 -32.67
C THR A 3 6.73 0.12 -31.16
N ALA A 4 7.94 0.42 -30.68
CA ALA A 4 8.12 0.83 -29.30
C ALA A 4 7.56 2.26 -29.18
N THR A 5 6.33 2.39 -28.70
CA THR A 5 5.76 3.70 -28.32
C THR A 5 6.29 4.05 -26.94
N THR A 6 7.37 4.83 -26.87
CA THR A 6 7.98 5.26 -25.61
C THR A 6 7.15 6.37 -24.95
N THR A 7 6.52 6.09 -23.81
CA THR A 7 6.09 7.17 -22.88
C THR A 7 5.96 6.74 -21.41
N GLY A 8 6.89 5.93 -20.92
CA GLY A 8 7.00 5.64 -19.49
C GLY A 8 8.19 4.74 -19.22
N LEU A 9 8.99 5.10 -18.23
CA LEU A 9 10.10 4.30 -17.74
C LEU A 9 9.65 2.84 -17.56
N LEU A 10 10.19 1.92 -18.36
CA LEU A 10 9.90 0.49 -18.23
C LEU A 10 10.62 -0.02 -16.97
N LEU A 11 9.97 0.08 -15.80
CA LEU A 11 10.44 -0.53 -14.54
C LEU A 11 10.25 -2.07 -14.54
N ALA A 12 10.34 -2.71 -15.70
CA ALA A 12 9.98 -4.11 -15.94
C ALA A 12 11.02 -5.14 -15.44
N THR A 13 11.96 -4.73 -14.60
CA THR A 13 13.02 -5.62 -14.09
C THR A 13 13.03 -5.60 -12.56
N GLU A 14 11.96 -6.11 -11.94
CA GLU A 14 11.86 -6.59 -10.54
C GLU A 14 11.08 -5.72 -9.52
N GLY A 15 10.91 -4.42 -9.77
CA GLY A 15 10.41 -3.48 -8.75
C GLY A 15 8.93 -3.07 -8.82
N ALA A 16 8.24 -3.28 -9.95
CA ALA A 16 6.91 -2.73 -10.19
C ALA A 16 5.86 -3.78 -10.59
N SER A 17 4.64 -3.65 -10.06
CA SER A 17 3.43 -4.32 -10.55
C SER A 17 2.54 -3.26 -11.23
N LEU A 18 2.14 -3.55 -12.47
CA LEU A 18 1.21 -2.71 -13.22
C LEU A 18 -0.17 -3.36 -13.16
N ASP A 19 -1.19 -2.51 -13.00
CA ASP A 19 -2.61 -2.85 -13.10
C ASP A 19 -3.06 -4.02 -12.20
N LEU A 20 -2.61 -4.04 -10.95
CA LEU A 20 -3.13 -4.95 -9.93
C LEU A 20 -4.61 -4.65 -9.70
N ALA A 21 -5.49 -5.61 -9.97
CA ALA A 21 -6.91 -5.47 -9.66
C ALA A 21 -7.09 -5.53 -8.13
N ALA A 22 -7.68 -4.50 -7.53
CA ALA A 22 -8.05 -4.53 -6.12
C ALA A 22 -9.04 -5.68 -5.87
N ASP A 23 -9.09 -6.17 -4.64
CA ASP A 23 -10.10 -7.14 -4.22
C ASP A 23 -10.62 -6.83 -2.82
N GLY A 24 -11.77 -7.40 -2.48
CA GLY A 24 -12.39 -7.21 -1.18
C GLY A 24 -12.76 -5.76 -0.85
N THR A 25 -13.36 -5.61 0.31
CA THR A 25 -13.70 -4.32 0.92
C THR A 25 -13.16 -4.19 2.34
N ASP A 26 -12.57 -5.26 2.88
CA ASP A 26 -11.95 -5.35 4.20
C ASP A 26 -10.51 -5.88 4.08
N GLN A 27 -9.77 -5.88 5.19
CA GLN A 27 -8.37 -6.32 5.24
C GLN A 27 -8.19 -7.79 4.86
N ALA A 28 -9.13 -8.66 5.24
CA ALA A 28 -9.02 -10.11 5.01
C ALA A 28 -9.27 -10.50 3.55
N GLY A 29 -10.16 -9.78 2.86
CA GLY A 29 -10.47 -9.99 1.44
C GLY A 29 -9.60 -9.15 0.50
N ALA A 30 -8.80 -8.22 1.01
CA ALA A 30 -7.94 -7.37 0.20
C ALA A 30 -6.79 -8.14 -0.46
N ILE A 31 -6.46 -7.76 -1.70
CA ILE A 31 -5.36 -8.42 -2.43
C ILE A 31 -4.00 -7.95 -1.94
N ALA A 32 -3.05 -8.88 -1.78
CA ALA A 32 -1.72 -8.56 -1.27
C ALA A 32 -0.82 -7.87 -2.30
N ILE A 33 -0.20 -6.77 -1.89
CA ILE A 33 0.85 -6.10 -2.67
C ILE A 33 2.17 -6.87 -2.51
N THR A 34 2.80 -7.20 -3.64
CA THR A 34 4.06 -7.97 -3.65
C THR A 34 5.25 -7.15 -4.16
N LYS A 35 5.00 -5.94 -4.70
CA LYS A 35 6.00 -5.09 -5.36
C LYS A 35 6.04 -3.70 -4.74
N GLY A 36 7.25 -3.13 -4.67
CA GLY A 36 7.50 -1.82 -4.07
C GLY A 36 6.80 -0.68 -4.82
N ILE A 37 6.64 -0.78 -6.14
CA ILE A 37 5.80 0.15 -6.92
C ILE A 37 4.60 -0.64 -7.43
N THR A 38 3.38 -0.21 -7.13
CA THR A 38 2.18 -0.91 -7.58
C THR A 38 1.14 0.07 -8.09
N THR A 39 0.68 -0.15 -9.32
CA THR A 39 -0.52 0.51 -9.85
C THR A 39 -1.72 -0.39 -9.60
N VAL A 40 -2.75 0.16 -9.00
CA VAL A 40 -3.95 -0.57 -8.59
C VAL A 40 -5.16 -0.05 -9.36
N ILE A 41 -5.97 -0.98 -9.86
CA ILE A 41 -7.26 -0.71 -10.50
C ILE A 41 -8.37 -1.19 -9.57
N THR A 42 -9.12 -0.26 -9.00
CA THR A 42 -10.35 -0.56 -8.25
C THR A 42 -11.54 -0.76 -9.18
N ASP A 43 -12.51 -1.56 -8.76
CA ASP A 43 -13.83 -1.66 -9.38
C ASP A 43 -14.95 -1.23 -8.40
N THR A 44 -16.21 -1.27 -8.84
CA THR A 44 -17.38 -0.84 -8.06
C THR A 44 -17.61 -1.57 -6.74
N SER A 45 -17.02 -2.76 -6.58
CA SER A 45 -17.17 -3.65 -5.42
C SER A 45 -15.84 -3.99 -4.74
N LYS A 46 -14.72 -3.69 -5.38
CA LYS A 46 -13.38 -4.12 -4.97
C LYS A 46 -12.48 -2.91 -4.84
N THR A 47 -12.17 -2.59 -3.61
CA THR A 47 -11.42 -1.39 -3.25
C THR A 47 -10.26 -1.69 -2.32
N GLY A 48 -10.01 -2.94 -1.95
CA GLY A 48 -8.98 -3.33 -1.00
C GLY A 48 -7.66 -3.73 -1.64
N VAL A 49 -6.57 -3.23 -1.08
CA VAL A 49 -5.23 -3.84 -1.17
C VAL A 49 -4.64 -3.94 0.23
N VAL A 50 -3.86 -4.99 0.47
CA VAL A 50 -3.18 -5.20 1.76
C VAL A 50 -1.67 -5.18 1.56
N LEU A 51 -0.97 -4.47 2.44
CA LEU A 51 0.48 -4.52 2.49
C LEU A 51 0.93 -5.88 3.06
N PRO A 52 2.06 -6.44 2.57
CA PRO A 52 2.61 -7.65 3.15
C PRO A 52 3.07 -7.38 4.59
N VAL A 53 3.36 -8.41 5.40
CA VAL A 53 4.04 -8.20 6.69
C VAL A 53 5.39 -7.56 6.40
N ILE A 54 5.59 -6.33 6.89
CA ILE A 54 6.71 -5.53 6.42
C ILE A 54 7.89 -5.57 7.37
N SER A 55 8.98 -6.20 6.93
CA SER A 55 10.30 -6.00 7.53
C SER A 55 10.68 -4.52 7.48
N LYS A 56 11.22 -3.97 8.58
CA LYS A 56 11.69 -2.58 8.68
C LYS A 56 12.44 -2.12 7.41
N LEU A 57 12.27 -0.85 7.02
CA LEU A 57 13.01 -0.14 5.95
C LEU A 57 12.62 -0.46 4.49
N LYS A 58 11.47 -1.10 4.23
CA LYS A 58 10.91 -1.15 2.86
C LYS A 58 10.06 0.11 2.59
N VAL A 59 9.85 0.41 1.30
CA VAL A 59 9.02 1.54 0.84
C VAL A 59 8.07 1.03 -0.23
N PHE A 60 6.80 1.39 -0.12
CA PHE A 60 5.77 1.04 -1.10
C PHE A 60 5.18 2.31 -1.70
N THR A 61 5.17 2.43 -3.03
CA THR A 61 4.49 3.49 -3.76
C THR A 61 3.31 2.91 -4.49
N ILE A 62 2.11 3.37 -4.13
CA ILE A 62 0.85 2.86 -4.64
C ILE A 62 0.17 3.96 -5.44
N TYR A 63 -0.29 3.61 -6.64
CA TYR A 63 -1.06 4.48 -7.52
C TYR A 63 -2.48 3.94 -7.63
N ASN A 64 -3.49 4.75 -7.31
CA ASN A 64 -4.88 4.40 -7.59
C ASN A 64 -5.24 4.90 -9.00
N LYS A 65 -5.36 3.97 -9.95
CA LYS A 65 -5.76 4.24 -11.33
C LYS A 65 -7.17 3.69 -11.65
N GLY A 66 -7.89 3.25 -10.64
CA GLY A 66 -9.27 2.78 -10.77
C GLY A 66 -10.29 3.91 -10.89
N THR A 67 -11.54 3.58 -10.60
CA THR A 67 -12.68 4.52 -10.64
C THR A 67 -13.20 4.93 -9.26
N LEU A 68 -12.75 4.28 -8.18
CA LEU A 68 -13.16 4.54 -6.80
C LEU A 68 -11.95 4.83 -5.92
N ALA A 69 -12.21 5.27 -4.69
CA ALA A 69 -11.16 5.35 -3.67
C ALA A 69 -10.64 3.95 -3.33
N LEU A 70 -9.34 3.85 -3.11
CA LEU A 70 -8.64 2.62 -2.77
C LEU A 70 -8.37 2.59 -1.27
N ASN A 71 -8.81 1.53 -0.62
CA ASN A 71 -8.48 1.20 0.76
C ASN A 71 -7.16 0.41 0.79
N ILE A 72 -6.13 0.99 1.41
CA ILE A 72 -4.84 0.37 1.60
C ILE A 72 -4.74 -0.07 3.06
N TYR A 73 -4.77 -1.37 3.30
CA TYR A 73 -4.71 -1.96 4.63
C TYR A 73 -3.28 -2.33 5.04
N PRO A 74 -2.91 -2.20 6.34
CA PRO A 74 -1.70 -2.82 6.86
C PRO A 74 -1.84 -4.35 6.87
N ALA A 75 -0.73 -5.04 7.10
CA ALA A 75 -0.80 -6.42 7.56
C ALA A 75 -1.58 -6.51 8.88
N VAL A 76 -2.16 -7.68 9.17
CA VAL A 76 -2.87 -7.92 10.42
C VAL A 76 -1.96 -7.59 11.62
N ASP A 77 -2.53 -6.92 12.61
CA ASP A 77 -1.86 -6.42 13.82
C ASP A 77 -0.83 -5.29 13.57
N ASP A 78 -0.81 -4.66 12.40
CA ASP A 78 0.15 -3.62 12.03
C ASP A 78 -0.52 -2.25 11.77
N TYR A 79 0.30 -1.23 11.50
CA TYR A 79 -0.11 0.18 11.40
C TYR A 79 0.44 0.84 10.13
N ILE A 80 -0.32 1.80 9.57
CA ILE A 80 0.13 2.66 8.45
C ILE A 80 0.06 4.12 8.88
N ASN A 81 1.12 4.90 8.65
CA ASN A 81 1.14 6.37 8.83
C ASN A 81 0.59 6.89 10.18
N GLY A 82 0.69 6.11 11.26
CA GLY A 82 0.18 6.48 12.58
C GLY A 82 -1.35 6.39 12.74
N TYR A 83 -2.04 5.72 11.81
CA TYR A 83 -3.45 5.36 11.96
C TYR A 83 -3.62 4.29 13.04
N ALA A 84 -4.86 4.03 13.45
CA ALA A 84 -5.17 2.92 14.35
C ALA A 84 -4.75 1.57 13.73
N GLN A 85 -4.55 0.56 14.58
CA GLN A 85 -4.22 -0.80 14.16
C GLN A 85 -5.27 -1.31 13.18
N ASP A 86 -4.83 -2.02 12.13
CA ASP A 86 -5.70 -2.61 11.09
C ASP A 86 -6.56 -1.63 10.29
N ALA A 87 -6.42 -0.32 10.53
CA ALA A 87 -7.22 0.69 9.87
C ALA A 87 -6.71 0.96 8.43
N PRO A 88 -7.62 1.08 7.45
CA PRO A 88 -7.23 1.41 6.08
C PRO A 88 -6.79 2.88 5.96
N TYR A 89 -5.78 3.09 5.12
CA TYR A 89 -5.53 4.39 4.52
C TYR A 89 -6.32 4.52 3.21
N VAL A 90 -7.16 5.56 3.11
CA VAL A 90 -8.00 5.78 1.92
C VAL A 90 -7.27 6.67 0.92
N LEU A 91 -6.92 6.11 -0.23
CA LEU A 91 -6.30 6.81 -1.34
C LEU A 91 -7.35 7.20 -2.39
N ALA A 92 -7.54 8.50 -2.59
CA ALA A 92 -8.45 9.04 -3.60
C ALA A 92 -8.11 8.54 -5.02
N VAL A 93 -9.11 8.52 -5.89
CA VAL A 93 -8.94 8.13 -7.30
C VAL A 93 -7.93 9.04 -8.02
N GLY A 94 -7.07 8.44 -8.84
CA GLY A 94 -6.03 9.15 -9.59
C GLY A 94 -4.83 9.62 -8.74
N ALA A 95 -4.86 9.43 -7.43
CA ALA A 95 -3.80 9.84 -6.52
C ALA A 95 -2.71 8.77 -6.38
N LYS A 96 -1.60 9.18 -5.77
CA LYS A 96 -0.50 8.29 -5.37
C LYS A 96 -0.12 8.54 -3.92
N VAL A 97 0.35 7.49 -3.25
CA VAL A 97 0.91 7.59 -1.91
C VAL A 97 2.20 6.77 -1.83
N THR A 98 3.19 7.31 -1.13
CA THR A 98 4.38 6.55 -0.73
C THR A 98 4.25 6.25 0.75
N LEU A 99 4.22 4.97 1.08
CA LEU A 99 4.08 4.46 2.43
C LEU A 99 5.43 3.92 2.89
N TYR A 100 5.81 4.35 4.08
CA TYR A 100 6.96 3.84 4.79
C TYR A 100 6.49 2.75 5.73
N THR A 101 7.26 1.69 5.72
CA THR A 101 6.98 0.48 6.48
C THR A 101 7.42 0.72 7.91
N LYS A 102 6.72 0.10 8.89
CA LYS A 102 6.81 0.34 10.34
C LYS A 102 7.97 1.27 10.68
N ALA A 103 7.65 2.56 10.85
CA ALA A 103 8.65 3.53 11.24
C ALA A 103 9.37 2.95 12.46
N ILE A 104 10.70 3.11 12.53
CA ILE A 104 11.43 2.82 13.76
C ILE A 104 10.87 3.61 14.97
N SER A 105 10.00 4.59 14.69
CA SER A 105 9.25 5.44 15.61
C SER A 105 7.73 5.20 15.62
N ALA A 106 7.19 4.12 15.04
CA ALA A 106 5.84 3.73 15.44
C ALA A 106 5.90 3.48 16.95
N PRO A 107 4.97 4.01 17.77
CA PRO A 107 4.87 3.54 19.14
C PRO A 107 4.69 2.04 19.00
N ASP A 108 5.68 1.26 19.41
CA ASP A 108 5.34 -0.08 19.80
C ASP A 108 4.26 0.10 20.88
N SER A 109 3.24 -0.73 20.81
CA SER A 109 2.26 -0.84 21.87
C SER A 109 2.88 -1.45 23.14
N GLU A 110 4.20 -1.30 23.34
CA GLU A 110 4.98 -1.77 24.46
C GLU A 110 5.57 -0.56 25.18
N ASN A 111 4.69 0.19 25.84
CA ASN A 111 5.04 0.82 27.11
C ASN A 111 6.38 1.59 27.10
N TYR A 112 6.54 2.61 26.23
CA TYR A 112 7.57 3.62 26.47
C TYR A 112 7.15 4.47 27.66
N GLY A 113 7.29 3.89 28.84
CA GLY A 113 7.46 4.61 30.08
C GLY A 113 8.65 5.54 29.91
N TRP A 114 8.38 6.77 29.47
CA TRP A 114 9.26 7.88 29.76
C TRP A 114 9.17 8.11 31.27
N ASN A 115 9.90 7.27 32.02
CA ASN A 115 10.27 7.54 33.40
C ASN A 115 11.22 8.73 33.34
N ILE A 116 10.65 9.93 33.26
CA ILE A 116 11.38 11.16 33.54
C ILE A 116 11.48 11.21 35.07
N LEU A 117 12.54 10.58 35.59
CA LEU A 117 13.11 10.90 36.90
C LEU A 117 14.01 12.13 36.75
#